data_AF-A0A1A8GRY7-F1
#
_entry.id   AF-A0A1A8GRY7-F1
#
_cell.length_a   1.000
_cell.length_b   1.000
_cell.length_c   1.000
_cell.angle_alpha   90.00
_cell.angle_beta   90.00
_cell.angle_gamma   90.00
#
_symmetry.space_group_name_H-M   'P 1'
#
loop_
_entity.id
_entity.type
_entity.pdbx_description
1 polymer ?
#
loop_
_entity_poly.entity_id
_entity_poly.type
_entity_poly.pdbx_seq_one_letter_code
_entity_poly.pdbx_strand_id
1 'polypeptide(L)'
;MGKRWVTLLALFLQLFCGCAESHRIARASSIQFTHSVYNATIYENSAAKTYLESHTKMGIFVTDSAWEIRYKIISGDDENLFKAEDYQVGDFSFLRIRTKGGSTAILNREVKDHYMLTVKASERSTNL
;
A
#
# COMPACT_ATOMS: atom_id res chain seq x y z
N MET A 1 52.37 21.29 27.80
CA MET A 1 51.66 21.75 26.59
C MET A 1 50.72 20.71 25.95
N GLY A 2 50.47 19.53 26.52
CA GLY A 2 49.66 18.48 25.86
C GLY A 2 48.15 18.48 26.12
N LYS A 3 47.65 19.16 27.17
CA LYS A 3 46.22 19.09 27.54
C LYS A 3 45.27 19.79 26.54
N ARG A 4 45.73 20.87 25.91
CA ARG A 4 44.95 21.62 24.89
C ARG A 4 44.73 20.81 23.62
N TRP A 5 45.70 19.98 23.24
CA TRP A 5 45.62 19.18 22.03
C TRP A 5 44.69 17.98 22.22
N VAL A 6 44.66 17.40 23.42
CA VAL A 6 43.71 16.33 23.77
C VAL A 6 42.26 16.85 23.76
N THR A 7 42.01 18.06 24.29
CA THR A 7 40.68 18.67 24.26
C THR A 7 40.23 19.04 22.84
N LEU A 8 41.15 19.51 21.98
CA LEU A 8 40.85 19.82 20.58
C LEU A 8 40.56 18.55 19.77
N LEU A 9 41.29 17.46 20.02
CA LEU A 9 41.05 16.16 19.39
C LEU A 9 39.70 15.57 19.80
N ALA A 10 39.32 15.70 21.08
CA ALA A 10 38.03 15.25 21.60
C ALA A 10 36.85 16.04 21.00
N LEU A 11 36.98 17.37 20.86
CA LEU A 11 35.97 18.21 20.19
C LEU A 11 35.82 17.84 18.70
N PHE A 12 36.93 17.55 18.03
CA PHE A 12 36.94 17.11 16.64
C PHE A 12 36.25 15.73 16.49
N LEU A 13 36.48 14.80 17.41
CA LEU A 13 35.81 13.50 17.43
C LEU A 13 34.29 13.63 17.65
N GLN A 14 33.83 14.60 18.45
CA GLN A 14 32.41 14.89 18.64
C GLN A 14 31.75 15.51 17.39
N LEU A 15 32.50 16.26 16.58
CA LEU A 15 32.03 16.82 15.30
C LEU A 15 31.90 15.74 14.20
N PHE A 16 32.76 14.72 14.20
CA PHE A 16 32.66 13.58 13.28
C PHE A 16 31.69 12.48 13.76
N CYS A 17 31.37 12.43 15.05
CA CYS A 17 30.41 11.48 15.65
C CYS A 17 29.04 12.14 15.93
N GLY A 18 28.75 13.29 15.30
CA GLY A 18 27.52 14.03 15.47
C GLY A 18 26.45 13.71 14.44
N CYS A 19 26.31 12.46 14.00
CA CYS A 19 25.21 11.98 13.12
C CYS A 19 25.02 10.45 13.26
N ALA A 20 24.93 9.94 14.48
CA ALA A 20 24.47 8.57 14.74
C ALA A 20 23.27 8.50 15.71
N GLU A 21 22.65 9.65 15.98
CA GLU A 21 21.39 9.75 16.74
C GLU A 21 20.29 10.31 15.83
N SER A 22 20.17 9.75 14.63
CA SER A 22 19.06 10.06 13.73
C SER A 22 18.17 8.82 13.63
N HIS A 23 17.09 8.84 14.40
CA HIS A 23 15.90 8.02 14.20
C HIS A 23 16.12 6.49 14.12
N ARG A 24 16.66 5.90 15.19
CA ARG A 24 16.26 4.52 15.57
C ARG A 24 15.01 4.51 16.46
N ILE A 25 14.09 5.46 16.24
CA ILE A 25 12.68 5.07 16.35
C ILE A 25 12.55 4.05 15.23
N ALA A 26 12.52 2.76 15.59
CA ALA A 26 11.99 1.75 14.70
C ALA A 26 10.68 2.34 14.18
N ARG A 27 10.69 2.87 12.95
CA ARG A 27 9.46 3.21 12.26
C ARG A 27 8.80 1.85 12.18
N ALA A 28 7.88 1.59 13.11
CA ALA A 28 7.10 0.37 13.10
C ALA A 28 6.63 0.27 11.66
N SER A 29 7.18 -0.71 10.95
CA SER A 29 7.00 -0.83 9.51
C SER A 29 5.49 -0.96 9.35
N SER A 30 4.82 0.12 8.95
CA SER A 30 3.37 0.15 8.95
C SER A 30 2.91 -0.08 7.52
N ILE A 31 2.06 -1.09 7.36
CA ILE A 31 1.40 -1.37 6.09
C ILE A 31 0.52 -0.16 5.75
N GLN A 32 0.98 0.64 4.79
CA GLN A 32 0.34 1.91 4.42
C GLN A 32 0.14 1.98 2.91
N PHE A 33 -1.09 2.31 2.51
CA PHE A 33 -1.41 2.62 1.12
C PHE A 33 -0.62 3.82 0.61
N THR A 34 -0.17 3.76 -0.64
CA THR A 34 0.53 4.88 -1.28
C THR A 34 -0.29 6.17 -1.31
N HIS A 35 -1.62 6.05 -1.42
CA HIS A 35 -2.55 7.17 -1.39
C HIS A 35 -3.76 6.81 -0.51
N SER A 36 -4.40 7.83 0.08
CA SER A 36 -5.63 7.67 0.86
C SER A 36 -6.87 7.41 0.00
N VAL A 37 -6.86 7.90 -1.24
CA VAL A 37 -7.94 7.73 -2.23
C VAL A 37 -7.32 7.40 -3.58
N TYR A 38 -7.94 6.46 -4.30
CA TYR A 38 -7.55 6.08 -5.66
C TYR A 38 -8.72 6.30 -6.61
N ASN A 39 -8.48 7.05 -7.69
CA ASN A 39 -9.44 7.19 -8.78
C ASN A 39 -9.15 6.11 -9.83
N ALA A 40 -10.19 5.37 -10.21
CA ALA A 40 -10.10 4.32 -11.21
C ALA A 40 -11.40 4.23 -12.01
N THR A 41 -11.32 3.76 -13.25
CA THR A 41 -12.43 3.68 -14.19
C THR A 41 -12.61 2.28 -14.73
N ILE A 42 -13.83 1.96 -15.15
CA ILE A 42 -14.17 0.73 -15.86
C ILE A 42 -15.35 1.02 -16.78
N TYR A 43 -15.40 0.36 -17.93
CA TYR A 43 -16.54 0.50 -18.84
C TYR A 43 -17.77 -0.25 -18.32
N GLU A 44 -18.95 0.30 -18.56
CA GLU A 44 -20.20 -0.44 -18.43
C GLU A 44 -20.18 -1.72 -19.29
N ASN A 45 -20.95 -2.73 -18.92
CA ASN A 45 -21.00 -4.02 -19.63
C ASN A 45 -19.63 -4.72 -19.82
N SER A 46 -18.60 -4.31 -19.06
CA SER A 46 -17.31 -4.99 -19.06
C SER A 46 -17.47 -6.47 -18.75
N ALA A 47 -16.68 -7.31 -19.44
CA ALA A 47 -16.69 -8.74 -19.21
C ALA A 47 -16.34 -9.09 -17.74
N ALA A 48 -16.74 -10.28 -17.30
CA ALA A 48 -16.34 -10.80 -16.00
C ALA A 48 -14.81 -10.81 -15.84
N LYS A 49 -14.34 -10.50 -14.64
CA LYS A 49 -12.90 -10.43 -14.29
C LYS A 49 -12.12 -9.32 -15.01
N THR A 50 -12.79 -8.31 -15.54
CA THR A 50 -12.13 -7.12 -16.08
C THR A 50 -11.59 -6.27 -14.93
N TYR A 51 -10.31 -5.88 -15.00
CA TYR A 51 -9.68 -5.01 -14.00
C TYR A 51 -10.07 -3.55 -14.22
N LEU A 52 -10.17 -2.80 -13.13
CA LEU A 52 -10.29 -1.34 -13.19
C LEU A 52 -8.97 -0.74 -13.69
N GLU A 53 -9.09 0.36 -14.41
CA GLU A 53 -7.96 1.13 -14.92
C GLU A 53 -7.70 2.34 -14.01
N SER A 54 -6.44 2.52 -13.60
CA SER A 54 -6.00 3.70 -12.86
C SER A 54 -4.65 4.16 -13.39
N HIS A 55 -4.47 5.48 -13.49
CA HIS A 55 -3.20 6.09 -13.88
C HIS A 55 -2.16 6.07 -12.75
N THR A 56 -2.61 5.87 -11.51
CA THR A 56 -1.75 5.85 -10.33
C THR A 56 -1.54 4.40 -9.87
N LYS A 57 -0.32 4.08 -9.42
CA LYS A 57 -0.04 2.77 -8.80
C LYS A 57 -0.82 2.65 -7.49
N MET A 58 -1.85 1.81 -7.49
CA MET A 58 -2.64 1.49 -6.31
C MET A 58 -1.97 0.36 -5.54
N GLY A 59 -1.68 0.54 -4.25
CA GLY A 59 -1.01 -0.51 -3.48
C GLY A 59 -0.16 -0.02 -2.32
N ILE A 60 0.79 -0.87 -1.92
CA ILE A 60 1.65 -0.72 -0.74
C ILE A 60 3.09 -1.10 -1.10
N PHE A 61 4.05 -0.31 -0.61
CA PHE A 61 5.47 -0.70 -0.62
C PHE A 61 5.75 -1.70 0.51
N VAL A 62 6.31 -2.85 0.14
CA VAL A 62 6.64 -3.94 1.04
C VAL A 62 8.08 -3.75 1.52
N THR A 63 8.23 -3.26 2.75
CA THR A 63 9.54 -3.02 3.37
C THR A 63 10.10 -4.24 4.10
N ASP A 64 9.24 -5.21 4.42
CA ASP A 64 9.61 -6.46 5.06
C ASP A 64 9.18 -7.63 4.16
N SER A 65 10.16 -8.45 3.76
CA SER A 65 9.92 -9.61 2.88
C SER A 65 9.04 -10.70 3.52
N ALA A 66 8.87 -10.69 4.84
CA ALA A 66 7.97 -11.60 5.53
C ALA A 66 6.49 -11.24 5.31
N TRP A 67 6.19 -10.00 4.91
CA TRP A 67 4.81 -9.56 4.71
C TRP A 67 4.19 -10.16 3.47
N GLU A 68 3.09 -10.87 3.67
CA GLU A 68 2.17 -11.21 2.59
C GLU A 68 0.94 -10.30 2.70
N ILE A 69 0.89 -9.26 1.86
CA ILE A 69 -0.21 -8.29 1.87
C ILE A 69 -1.46 -8.87 1.21
N ARG A 70 -2.59 -8.80 1.91
CA ARG A 70 -3.91 -9.17 1.39
C ARG A 70 -4.84 -7.97 1.40
N TYR A 71 -5.57 -7.80 0.30
CA TYR A 71 -6.56 -6.74 0.14
C TYR A 71 -7.98 -7.29 0.23
N LYS A 72 -8.87 -6.55 0.92
CA LYS A 72 -10.29 -6.87 1.02
C LYS A 72 -11.12 -5.61 0.86
N ILE A 73 -12.13 -5.65 0.00
CA ILE A 73 -13.19 -4.62 -0.04
C ILE A 73 -14.06 -4.83 1.20
N ILE A 74 -14.19 -3.81 2.04
CA ILE A 74 -14.93 -3.86 3.30
C ILE A 74 -16.25 -3.09 3.25
N SER A 75 -16.43 -2.17 2.29
CA SER A 75 -17.70 -1.47 2.06
C SER A 75 -17.77 -0.88 0.64
N GLY A 76 -18.98 -0.51 0.20
CA GLY A 76 -19.22 0.16 -1.09
C GLY A 76 -19.53 -0.77 -2.26
N ASP A 77 -19.43 -2.08 -2.04
CA ASP A 77 -19.75 -3.16 -3.01
C ASP A 77 -20.98 -3.95 -2.56
N ASP A 78 -22.09 -3.26 -2.31
CA ASP A 78 -23.31 -3.86 -1.77
C ASP A 78 -23.92 -4.92 -2.71
N GLU A 79 -23.72 -4.74 -4.01
CA GLU A 79 -24.16 -5.63 -5.09
C GLU A 79 -23.16 -6.79 -5.33
N ASN A 80 -22.05 -6.83 -4.58
CA ASN A 80 -21.03 -7.87 -4.66
C ASN A 80 -20.43 -8.00 -6.09
N LEU A 81 -20.24 -6.88 -6.77
CA LEU A 81 -19.76 -6.77 -8.15
C LEU A 81 -18.24 -6.83 -8.26
N PHE A 82 -17.50 -6.42 -7.22
CA PHE A 82 -16.07 -6.19 -7.30
C PHE A 82 -15.26 -7.09 -6.37
N LYS A 83 -14.10 -7.53 -6.83
CA LYS A 83 -13.12 -8.27 -6.02
C LYS A 83 -11.79 -7.54 -6.00
N ALA A 84 -11.23 -7.37 -4.80
CA ALA A 84 -9.84 -6.96 -4.61
C ALA A 84 -8.92 -8.19 -4.66
N GLU A 85 -7.78 -8.03 -5.32
CA GLU A 85 -6.71 -9.01 -5.46
C GLU A 85 -5.36 -8.31 -5.23
N ASP A 86 -4.43 -9.03 -4.62
CA ASP A 86 -3.02 -8.66 -4.54
C ASP A 86 -2.24 -9.11 -5.78
N TYR A 87 -1.19 -8.37 -6.11
CA TYR A 87 -0.20 -8.76 -7.12
C TYR A 87 1.15 -8.16 -6.80
N GLN A 88 2.10 -9.01 -6.40
CA GLN A 88 3.44 -8.59 -6.01
C GLN A 88 4.34 -8.43 -7.24
N VAL A 89 5.04 -7.29 -7.33
CA VAL A 89 6.14 -7.07 -8.28
C VAL A 89 7.27 -6.35 -7.56
N GLY A 90 8.40 -7.02 -7.37
CA GLY A 90 9.52 -6.46 -6.61
C GLY A 90 9.11 -6.14 -5.17
N ASP A 91 9.39 -4.91 -4.74
CA ASP A 91 9.04 -4.35 -3.43
C ASP A 91 7.64 -3.73 -3.38
N PHE A 92 6.80 -3.95 -4.39
CA PHE A 92 5.46 -3.37 -4.45
C PHE A 92 4.36 -4.41 -4.54
N SER A 93 3.39 -4.32 -3.63
CA SER A 93 2.14 -5.09 -3.69
C SER A 93 1.06 -4.23 -4.33
N PHE A 94 0.61 -4.61 -5.51
CA PHE A 94 -0.46 -3.91 -6.23
C PHE A 94 -1.83 -4.32 -5.68
N LEU A 95 -2.63 -3.31 -5.34
CA LEU A 95 -4.08 -3.46 -5.18
C LEU A 95 -4.70 -3.48 -6.59
N ARG A 96 -5.23 -4.63 -7.00
CA ARG A 96 -6.01 -4.75 -8.23
C ARG A 96 -7.47 -4.99 -7.89
N ILE A 97 -8.38 -4.20 -8.47
CA ILE A 97 -9.82 -4.41 -8.34
C ILE A 97 -10.33 -4.88 -9.71
N ARG A 98 -11.19 -5.89 -9.71
CA ARG A 98 -11.86 -6.39 -10.92
C ARG A 98 -13.32 -6.69 -10.69
N THR A 99 -14.09 -6.80 -11.76
CA THR A 99 -15.45 -7.36 -11.71
C THR A 99 -15.40 -8.83 -11.28
N LYS A 100 -16.43 -9.29 -10.58
CA LYS A 100 -16.65 -10.71 -10.30
C LYS A 100 -17.18 -11.41 -11.56
N GLY A 101 -17.19 -12.74 -11.51
CA GLY A 101 -17.88 -13.55 -12.50
C GLY A 101 -19.28 -13.91 -12.02
N GLY A 102 -20.21 -14.05 -12.94
CA GLY A 102 -21.61 -14.37 -12.68
C GLY A 102 -22.54 -13.53 -13.57
N SER A 103 -23.70 -14.07 -13.91
CA SER A 103 -24.70 -13.40 -14.78
C SER A 103 -25.26 -12.10 -14.21
N THR A 104 -25.02 -11.82 -12.93
CA THR A 104 -25.53 -10.64 -12.22
C THR A 104 -24.50 -9.51 -12.09
N ALA A 105 -23.24 -9.72 -12.51
CA ALA A 105 -22.17 -8.73 -12.37
C ALA A 105 -22.11 -7.75 -13.56
N ILE A 106 -23.26 -7.18 -13.92
CA ILE A 106 -23.37 -6.24 -15.06
C ILE A 106 -23.33 -4.81 -14.53
N LEU A 107 -22.35 -4.04 -14.99
CA LEU A 107 -22.24 -2.62 -14.70
C LEU A 107 -23.11 -1.82 -15.68
N ASN A 108 -23.95 -0.94 -15.15
CA ASN A 108 -24.86 -0.08 -15.92
C ASN A 108 -24.78 1.33 -15.34
N ARG A 109 -24.26 2.27 -16.14
CA ARG A 109 -23.98 3.65 -15.68
C ARG A 109 -25.27 4.43 -15.42
N GLU A 110 -26.34 4.12 -16.14
CA GLU A 110 -27.66 4.74 -16.00
C GLU A 110 -28.35 4.35 -14.69
N VAL A 111 -27.98 3.19 -14.10
CA VAL A 111 -28.43 2.76 -12.78
C VAL A 111 -27.51 3.30 -11.69
N LYS A 112 -26.19 3.16 -11.87
CA LYS A 112 -25.18 3.63 -10.93
C LYS A 112 -23.89 4.02 -11.66
N ASP A 113 -23.59 5.31 -11.66
CA ASP A 113 -22.46 5.88 -12.38
C ASP A 113 -21.16 5.93 -11.57
N HIS A 114 -21.24 5.79 -10.24
CA HIS A 114 -20.08 5.83 -9.36
C HIS A 114 -20.16 4.83 -8.19
N TYR A 115 -19.00 4.27 -7.84
CA TYR A 115 -18.82 3.38 -6.70
C TYR A 115 -17.70 3.91 -5.80
N MET A 116 -17.98 4.04 -4.51
CA MET A 116 -16.99 4.43 -3.50
C MET A 116 -16.64 3.21 -2.65
N LEU A 117 -15.54 2.54 -3.00
CA LEU A 117 -15.09 1.32 -2.35
C LEU A 117 -14.11 1.62 -1.22
N THR A 118 -14.38 1.08 -0.02
CA THR A 118 -13.38 1.08 1.07
C THR A 118 -12.62 -0.23 1.05
N VAL A 119 -11.29 -0.15 0.97
CA VAL A 119 -10.41 -1.32 0.93
C VAL A 119 -9.54 -1.37 2.18
N LYS A 120 -9.45 -2.54 2.80
CA LYS A 120 -8.53 -2.84 3.89
C LYS A 120 -7.35 -3.66 3.37
N ALA A 121 -6.15 -3.32 3.80
CA ALA A 121 -4.96 -4.16 3.68
C ALA A 121 -4.69 -4.86 5.02
N SER A 122 -4.23 -6.10 4.97
CA SER A 122 -3.78 -6.86 6.14
C SER A 122 -2.59 -7.71 5.77
N GLU A 123 -1.66 -7.88 6.71
CA GLU A 123 -0.66 -8.93 6.64
C GLU A 123 -1.33 -10.30 6.85
N ARG A 124 -0.92 -11.30 6.09
CA ARG A 124 -1.24 -12.68 6.43
C ARG A 124 -0.39 -13.08 7.64
N SER A 125 -1.01 -13.08 8.82
CA SER A 125 -0.44 -13.82 9.95
C SER A 125 -0.41 -15.31 9.57
N THR A 126 0.77 -15.83 9.24
CA THR A 126 1.01 -17.26 9.37
C THR A 126 0.93 -17.55 10.87
N ASN A 127 -0.26 -17.86 11.36
CA ASN A 127 -0.40 -18.53 12.64
C ASN A 127 0.29 -19.90 12.45
N LEU A 128 1.57 -19.97 12.84
CA LEU A 128 2.24 -21.23 13.14
C LEU A 128 1.65 -21.79 14.43
#